data_AF-A0A4U0X6H3-F1
#
_entry.id   AF-A0A4U0X6H3-F1
#
_cell.length_a   1.000
_cell.length_b   1.000
_cell.length_c   1.000
_cell.angle_alpha   90.00
_cell.angle_beta   90.00
_cell.angle_gamma   90.00
#
_symmetry.space_group_name_H-M   'P 1'
#
loop_
_entity.id
_entity.type
_entity.pdbx_description
1 polymer ?
#
loop_
_entity_poly.entity_id
_entity_poly.type
_entity_poly.pdbx_seq_one_letter_code
_entity_poly.pdbx_strand_id
1 'polypeptide(L)'
;LASGDDATYLTYMNYPLYTDTTTIAMRKGKMVTVLSNKGADGAAYSQAIAAGYAGGAALTELLTCETLTADGSGGIVVPMASGEPRVYYPTAALAGSGLCGASGKRSAPVVRRAKYVMRRFVA
;
A
#
# COMPACT_ATOMS: atom_id res chain seq x y z
N LEU A 1 11.06 2.77 -0.44
CA LEU A 1 9.89 2.72 0.47
C LEU A 1 10.30 2.07 1.78
N ALA A 2 10.26 0.74 1.90
CA ALA A 2 10.46 0.07 3.19
C ALA A 2 11.81 0.36 3.88
N SER A 3 12.94 0.21 3.18
CA SER A 3 14.27 0.54 3.72
C SER A 3 14.54 2.05 3.85
N GLY A 4 13.74 2.90 3.21
CA GLY A 4 13.89 4.36 3.26
C GLY A 4 13.03 5.01 4.35
N ASP A 5 11.90 4.39 4.71
CA ASP A 5 10.97 4.86 5.74
C ASP A 5 11.19 4.18 7.11
N ASP A 6 11.76 2.97 7.12
CA ASP A 6 12.04 2.20 8.33
C ASP A 6 13.51 1.78 8.37
N ALA A 7 14.29 2.47 9.22
CA ALA A 7 15.72 2.22 9.41
C ALA A 7 16.02 0.80 9.95
N THR A 8 15.04 0.17 10.61
CA THR A 8 15.18 -1.20 11.13
C THR A 8 14.76 -2.25 10.12
N TYR A 9 14.25 -1.86 8.95
CA TYR A 9 13.69 -2.81 7.99
C TYR A 9 14.68 -3.91 7.61
N LEU A 10 15.98 -3.64 7.48
CA LEU A 10 16.94 -4.69 7.12
C LEU A 10 17.16 -5.73 8.22
N THR A 11 17.05 -5.34 9.49
CA THR A 11 17.30 -6.21 10.65
C THR A 11 16.02 -6.76 11.28
N TYR A 12 14.86 -6.19 10.94
CA TYR A 12 13.57 -6.66 11.43
C TYR A 12 13.24 -8.04 10.85
N MET A 13 13.14 -9.08 11.67
CA MET A 13 12.81 -10.43 11.18
C MET A 13 11.36 -10.50 10.70
N ASN A 14 11.12 -11.24 9.61
CA ASN A 14 9.75 -11.57 9.23
C ASN A 14 9.17 -12.56 10.25
N TYR A 15 7.95 -12.33 10.73
CA TYR A 15 7.29 -13.29 11.62
C TYR A 15 5.79 -13.42 11.32
N PRO A 16 5.19 -14.59 11.57
CA PRO A 16 3.77 -14.81 11.35
C PRO A 16 2.94 -14.08 12.42
N LEU A 17 1.90 -13.38 11.99
CA LEU A 17 0.87 -12.78 12.83
C LEU A 17 -0.35 -13.70 12.96
N TYR A 18 -0.63 -14.48 11.92
CA TYR A 18 -1.80 -15.35 11.83
C TYR A 18 -1.51 -16.50 10.88
N THR A 19 -2.03 -17.68 11.22
CA THR A 19 -1.99 -18.87 10.37
C THR A 19 -3.26 -19.67 10.57
N ASP A 20 -3.87 -20.11 9.49
CA ASP A 20 -4.84 -21.20 9.48
C ASP A 20 -4.54 -22.15 8.31
N THR A 21 -5.48 -23.02 7.95
CA THR A 21 -5.32 -24.00 6.86
C THR A 21 -5.20 -23.36 5.48
N THR A 22 -5.66 -22.13 5.31
CA THR A 22 -5.76 -21.45 4.01
C THR A 22 -5.17 -20.06 3.93
N THR A 23 -4.71 -19.52 5.06
CA THR A 23 -4.27 -18.13 5.18
C THR A 23 -3.05 -18.02 6.07
N ILE A 24 -2.08 -17.21 5.64
CA ILE A 24 -0.94 -16.78 6.46
C ILE A 24 -0.82 -15.27 6.39
N ALA A 25 -0.72 -14.62 7.55
CA ALA A 25 -0.37 -13.22 7.65
C ALA A 25 1.01 -13.08 8.28
N MET A 26 1.86 -12.22 7.71
CA MET A 26 3.24 -12.00 8.16
C MET A 26 3.51 -10.51 8.33
N ARG A 27 4.37 -10.17 9.28
CA ARG A 27 4.84 -8.81 9.48
C ARG A 27 6.33 -8.68 9.20
N LYS A 28 6.67 -7.64 8.43
CA LYS A 28 8.04 -7.21 8.15
C LYS A 28 8.14 -5.69 8.29
N GLY A 29 8.75 -5.23 9.38
CA GLY A 29 8.79 -3.80 9.72
C GLY A 29 7.37 -3.25 9.88
N LYS A 30 7.04 -2.24 9.06
CA LYS A 30 5.68 -1.65 8.99
C LYS A 30 4.74 -2.36 8.00
N MET A 31 5.22 -3.34 7.22
CA MET A 31 4.42 -4.05 6.23
C MET A 31 3.73 -5.28 6.84
N VAL A 32 2.45 -5.46 6.53
CA VAL A 32 1.71 -6.69 6.80
C VAL A 32 1.26 -7.30 5.48
N THR A 33 1.66 -8.54 5.23
CA THR A 33 1.27 -9.31 4.04
C THR A 33 0.34 -10.42 4.46
N VAL A 34 -0.79 -10.57 3.76
CA VAL A 34 -1.77 -11.66 3.94
C VAL A 34 -1.83 -12.45 2.64
N LEU A 35 -1.55 -13.74 2.72
CA LEU A 35 -1.56 -14.66 1.60
C LEU A 35 -2.64 -15.71 1.82
N SER A 36 -3.26 -16.17 0.73
CA SER A 36 -4.23 -17.26 0.76
C SER A 36 -3.92 -18.32 -0.30
N ASN A 37 -4.23 -19.59 0.01
CA ASN A 37 -4.14 -20.70 -0.93
C ASN A 37 -5.49 -21.11 -1.53
N LYS A 38 -6.56 -20.30 -1.33
CA LYS A 38 -7.92 -20.62 -1.80
C LYS A 38 -8.07 -20.60 -3.34
N GLY A 39 -7.12 -20.05 -4.06
CA GLY A 39 -7.16 -19.93 -5.53
C GLY A 39 -8.20 -18.92 -6.05
N ALA A 40 -8.27 -18.76 -7.37
CA ALA A 40 -9.08 -17.74 -8.03
C ALA A 40 -10.59 -17.86 -7.74
N ASP A 41 -11.08 -19.08 -7.52
CA ASP A 41 -12.48 -19.38 -7.17
C ASP A 41 -12.75 -19.31 -5.66
N GLY A 42 -11.78 -18.83 -4.88
CA GLY A 42 -11.89 -18.68 -3.43
C GLY A 42 -13.02 -17.71 -3.05
N ALA A 43 -13.96 -18.19 -2.24
CA ALA A 43 -15.05 -17.36 -1.72
C ALA A 43 -14.53 -16.14 -0.92
N ALA A 44 -15.31 -15.06 -0.93
CA ALA A 44 -15.00 -13.85 -0.17
C ALA A 44 -15.19 -14.07 1.35
N TYR A 45 -14.31 -13.47 2.15
CA TYR A 45 -14.36 -13.50 3.61
C TYR A 45 -13.60 -12.32 4.23
N SER A 46 -13.80 -12.09 5.52
CA SER A 46 -13.06 -11.09 6.29
C SER A 46 -12.12 -11.77 7.27
N GLN A 47 -10.84 -11.42 7.21
CA GLN A 47 -9.80 -11.98 8.10
C GLN A 47 -9.39 -10.95 9.15
N ALA A 48 -9.68 -11.22 10.42
CA ALA A 48 -9.18 -10.41 11.53
C ALA A 48 -7.71 -10.77 11.82
N ILE A 49 -6.86 -9.74 11.94
CA ILE A 49 -5.42 -9.89 12.19
C ILE A 49 -5.01 -8.89 13.26
N ALA A 50 -4.38 -9.36 14.34
CA ALA A 50 -3.72 -8.52 15.32
C ALA A 50 -2.40 -7.95 14.73
N ALA A 51 -2.53 -6.96 13.85
CA ALA A 51 -1.42 -6.46 13.03
C ALA A 51 -0.39 -5.64 13.82
N GLY A 52 -0.79 -5.08 14.97
CA GLY A 52 0.07 -4.28 15.84
C GLY A 52 0.43 -2.92 15.24
N TYR A 53 -0.51 -2.33 14.49
CA TYR A 53 -0.44 -0.93 14.09
C TYR A 53 -0.84 -0.02 15.26
N ALA A 54 -0.62 1.29 15.13
CA ALA A 54 -1.24 2.23 16.05
C ALA A 54 -2.76 2.25 15.82
N GLY A 55 -3.54 2.33 16.90
CA GLY A 55 -5.00 2.39 16.77
C GLY A 55 -5.44 3.63 15.99
N GLY A 56 -6.38 3.46 15.06
CA GLY A 56 -6.83 4.52 14.15
C GLY A 56 -5.86 4.84 13.01
N ALA A 57 -4.75 4.12 12.87
CA ALA A 57 -3.83 4.33 11.75
C ALA A 57 -4.51 4.03 10.41
N ALA A 58 -4.37 4.96 9.45
CA ALA A 58 -4.75 4.73 8.06
C ALA A 58 -3.70 3.85 7.36
N LEU A 59 -4.17 2.80 6.73
CA LEU A 59 -3.36 1.82 5.99
C LEU A 59 -3.84 1.78 4.55
N THR A 60 -2.90 1.61 3.63
CA THR A 60 -3.17 1.38 2.22
C THR A 60 -2.80 -0.04 1.86
N GLU A 61 -3.72 -0.74 1.19
CA GLU A 61 -3.48 -2.00 0.52
C GLU A 61 -2.78 -1.70 -0.81
N LEU A 62 -1.57 -2.21 -1.01
CA LEU A 62 -0.69 -1.74 -2.10
C LEU A 62 -1.00 -2.33 -3.47
N LEU A 63 -1.83 -3.37 -3.56
CA LEU A 63 -2.15 -4.06 -4.81
C LEU A 63 -3.42 -3.48 -5.47
N THR A 64 -4.41 -3.13 -4.66
CA THR A 64 -5.69 -2.54 -5.06
C THR A 64 -5.75 -1.04 -4.80
N CYS A 65 -4.82 -0.50 -4.00
CA CYS A 65 -4.79 0.88 -3.55
C CYS A 65 -6.01 1.31 -2.73
N GLU A 66 -6.76 0.35 -2.20
CA GLU A 66 -7.81 0.60 -1.21
C GLU A 66 -7.21 0.92 0.16
N THR A 67 -8.02 1.52 1.02
CA THR A 67 -7.60 1.91 2.37
C THR A 67 -8.45 1.27 3.44
N LEU A 68 -7.84 0.95 4.57
CA LEU A 68 -8.55 0.60 5.80
C LEU A 68 -7.95 1.31 7.00
N THR A 69 -8.66 1.29 8.11
CA THR A 69 -8.22 1.88 9.37
C THR A 69 -8.01 0.78 10.40
N ALA A 70 -6.87 0.81 11.09
CA ALA A 70 -6.64 -0.08 12.21
C ALA A 70 -7.61 0.22 13.35
N ASP A 71 -8.15 -0.83 13.97
CA ASP A 71 -9.02 -0.69 15.14
C ASP A 71 -8.28 -0.11 16.35
N GLY A 72 -8.98 0.17 17.45
CA GLY A 72 -8.38 0.76 18.65
C GLY A 72 -7.27 -0.08 19.30
N SER A 73 -7.19 -1.38 19.00
CA SER A 73 -6.16 -2.30 19.48
C SER A 73 -4.99 -2.48 18.50
N GLY A 74 -5.04 -1.81 17.33
CA GLY A 74 -4.04 -1.96 16.28
C GLY A 74 -4.25 -3.18 15.39
N GLY A 75 -5.41 -3.84 15.50
CA GLY A 75 -5.86 -4.91 14.63
C GLY A 75 -6.44 -4.37 13.32
N ILE A 76 -6.55 -5.24 12.32
CA ILE A 76 -7.17 -4.94 11.03
C ILE A 76 -8.12 -6.06 10.62
N VAL A 77 -9.19 -5.71 9.91
CA VAL A 77 -10.11 -6.66 9.29
C VAL A 77 -9.90 -6.60 7.79
N VAL A 78 -9.27 -7.63 7.25
CA VAL A 78 -8.83 -7.69 5.85
C VAL A 78 -9.92 -8.29 4.98
N PRO A 79 -10.41 -7.58 3.95
CA PRO A 79 -11.29 -8.15 2.95
C PRO A 79 -10.50 -9.05 1.98
N MET A 80 -10.80 -10.34 2.00
CA MET A 80 -10.19 -11.36 1.15
C MET A 80 -11.23 -11.85 0.12
N ALA A 81 -10.81 -12.04 -1.13
CA ALA A 81 -11.62 -12.61 -2.20
C ALA A 81 -10.71 -13.23 -3.27
N SER A 82 -11.22 -14.23 -4.01
CA SER A 82 -10.52 -14.86 -5.15
C SER A 82 -9.10 -15.33 -4.86
N GLY A 83 -8.82 -15.69 -3.60
CA GLY A 83 -7.50 -16.11 -3.14
C GLY A 83 -6.40 -15.06 -3.31
N GLU A 84 -6.76 -13.80 -3.57
CA GLU A 84 -5.81 -12.75 -3.85
C GLU A 84 -5.00 -12.38 -2.59
N PRO A 85 -3.71 -12.05 -2.75
CA PRO A 85 -2.92 -11.52 -1.65
C PRO A 85 -3.37 -10.10 -1.29
N ARG A 86 -3.06 -9.70 -0.05
CA ARG A 86 -3.20 -8.32 0.45
C ARG A 86 -1.90 -7.88 1.11
N VAL A 87 -1.47 -6.65 0.86
CA VAL A 87 -0.24 -6.05 1.40
C VAL A 87 -0.55 -4.68 1.95
N TYR A 88 -0.54 -4.53 3.27
CA TYR A 88 -0.82 -3.28 3.95
C TYR A 88 0.46 -2.54 4.34
N TYR A 89 0.42 -1.23 4.18
CA TYR A 89 1.45 -0.31 4.63
C TYR A 89 0.83 0.98 5.18
N PRO A 90 1.42 1.64 6.18
CA PRO A 90 0.89 2.92 6.69
C PRO A 90 0.80 3.96 5.57
N THR A 91 -0.37 4.54 5.36
CA THR A 91 -0.62 5.48 4.26
C THR A 91 0.31 6.69 4.33
N ALA A 92 0.58 7.20 5.53
CA ALA A 92 1.50 8.32 5.76
C ALA A 92 2.93 8.02 5.28
N ALA A 93 3.36 6.76 5.33
CA ALA A 93 4.69 6.33 4.93
C ALA A 93 4.82 6.13 3.40
N LEU A 94 3.73 6.25 2.64
CA LEU A 94 3.76 6.18 1.17
C LEU A 94 4.16 7.49 0.50
N ALA A 95 4.20 8.60 1.24
CA ALA A 95 4.53 9.90 0.67
C ALA A 95 5.84 9.87 -0.13
N GLY A 96 5.81 10.35 -1.38
CA GLY A 96 6.99 10.37 -2.25
C GLY A 96 7.33 9.04 -2.92
N SER A 97 6.59 7.95 -2.67
CA SER A 97 6.90 6.62 -3.20
C SER A 97 6.46 6.38 -4.65
N GLY A 98 5.47 7.13 -5.13
CA GLY A 98 4.78 6.87 -6.40
C GLY A 98 3.71 5.78 -6.34
N LEU A 99 3.59 5.05 -5.23
CA LEU A 99 2.59 3.99 -5.07
C LEU A 99 1.23 4.57 -4.70
N CYS A 100 0.16 4.02 -5.29
CA CYS A 100 -1.22 4.39 -4.98
C CYS A 100 -1.48 5.91 -5.03
N GLY A 101 -0.88 6.61 -6.01
CA GLY A 101 -1.07 8.05 -6.19
C GLY A 101 -0.29 8.93 -5.20
N ALA A 102 0.49 8.34 -4.28
CA ALA A 102 1.39 9.08 -3.41
C ALA A 102 2.53 9.68 -4.25
N SER A 103 2.32 10.91 -4.73
CA SER A 103 3.14 11.55 -5.76
C SER A 103 4.63 11.45 -5.43
N GLY A 104 5.40 10.79 -6.29
CA GLY A 104 6.85 10.88 -6.26
C GLY A 104 7.28 12.30 -6.57
N LYS A 105 8.40 12.77 -6.00
CA LYS A 105 9.04 14.02 -6.44
C LYS A 105 9.61 13.85 -7.86
N ARG A 106 8.76 13.66 -8.86
CA ARG A 106 9.07 14.00 -10.24
C ARG A 106 8.30 15.27 -10.53
N SER A 107 8.94 16.41 -10.27
CA SER A 107 8.60 17.63 -10.98
C SER A 107 8.84 17.33 -12.46
N ALA A 108 7.80 16.87 -13.17
CA ALA A 108 7.84 16.89 -14.62
C ALA A 108 8.08 18.35 -15.01
N PRO A 109 9.08 18.67 -15.85
CA PRO A 109 9.19 20.01 -16.37
C PRO A 109 7.90 20.26 -17.15
N VAL A 110 7.09 21.21 -16.67
CA VAL A 110 5.97 21.72 -17.44
C VAL A 110 6.57 22.38 -18.69
N VAL A 111 6.65 21.64 -19.79
CA VAL A 111 7.03 22.20 -21.08
C VAL A 111 5.89 23.11 -21.51
N ARG A 112 5.99 24.39 -21.15
CA ARG A 112 5.11 25.43 -21.69
C ARG A 112 5.42 25.56 -23.19
N ARG A 113 4.55 25.01 -24.05
CA ARG A 113 4.60 25.30 -25.49
C ARG A 113 4.28 26.78 -25.68
N ALA A 114 5.29 27.57 -26.04
CA ALA A 114 5.07 28.92 -26.54
C ALA A 114 4.30 28.84 -27.87
N LYS A 115 3.11 29.44 -27.93
CA LYS A 115 2.40 29.65 -29.20
C LYS A 115 3.11 30.79 -29.94
N TYR A 116 3.77 30.48 -31.05
CA TYR A 116 4.29 31.51 -31.95
C TYR A 116 3.13 32.18 -32.69
N VAL A 117 2.94 33.48 -32.50
CA VAL A 117 1.98 34.29 -33.27
C VAL A 117 2.74 34.87 -34.46
N MET A 118 2.50 34.31 -35.65
CA MET A 118 3.10 34.78 -36.88
C MET A 118 2.44 36.10 -37.29
N ARG A 119 3.13 37.22 -37.08
CA ARG A 119 2.67 38.53 -37.56
C ARG A 119 2.86 38.59 -39.09
N ARG A 120 1.77 38.69 -39.83
CA ARG A 120 1.78 39.00 -41.27
C ARG A 120 2.36 40.41 -41.46
N PHE A 121 3.49 40.51 -42.14
CA PHE A 121 3.92 41.75 -42.79
C PHE A 121 3.09 41.92 -44.06
N VAL A 122 2.36 43.03 -44.15
CA VAL A 122 1.81 43.52 -45.41
C VAL A 122 2.71 44.67 -45.84
N ALA A 123 3.17 44.62 -47.09
CA ALA A 123 4.00 45.64 -47.73
C ALA A 123 3.18 46.87 -48.13
#